data_AF-A0A1I5EYU2-F1
#
_entry.id   AF-A0A1I5EYU2-F1
#
_cell.length_a   1.000
_cell.length_b   1.000
_cell.length_c   1.000
_cell.angle_alpha   90.00
_cell.angle_beta   90.00
_cell.angle_gamma   90.00
#
_symmetry.space_group_name_H-M   'P 1'
#
loop_
_entity.id
_entity.type
_entity.pdbx_description
1 polymer ?
#
loop_
_entity_poly.entity_id
_entity_poly.type
_entity_poly.pdbx_seq_one_letter_code
_entity_poly.pdbx_strand_id
1 'polypeptide(L)'
;MRKIIAGLAAVLVLAIAVQFFLAGSGAFDTAPNDDAFRPHRALGYMVVLLALLTTLTAALGRLPGRLVGLAGLLTALGIGQPVIATVAKAFGDTGDTTTAGRLVFGLHAVNGLIMMGVAGGILRQAREPSTSSASTARAAGDDARAGGSAPGSAQ
;
A
#
# COMPACT_ATOMS: atom_id res chain seq x y z
N MET A 1 1.70 -8.02 15.93
CA MET A 1 1.27 -6.98 14.96
C MET A 1 2.02 -7.03 13.63
N ARG A 2 3.35 -6.89 13.57
CA ARG A 2 4.11 -6.91 12.27
C ARG A 2 3.87 -8.14 11.40
N LYS A 3 3.84 -9.36 11.99
CA LYS A 3 3.52 -10.60 11.26
C LYS A 3 2.11 -10.58 10.66
N ILE A 4 1.13 -10.04 11.39
CA ILE A 4 -0.26 -9.89 10.92
C ILE A 4 -0.30 -8.92 9.75
N ILE A 5 0.35 -7.76 9.87
CA ILE A 5 0.47 -6.79 8.77
C ILE A 5 1.17 -7.41 7.56
N ALA A 6 2.24 -8.17 7.75
CA ALA A 6 2.91 -8.85 6.64
C ALA A 6 1.98 -9.86 5.94
N GLY A 7 1.16 -10.58 6.70
CA GLY A 7 0.13 -11.46 6.14
C GLY A 7 -0.92 -10.69 5.35
N LEU A 8 -1.50 -9.64 5.94
CA LEU A 8 -2.49 -8.79 5.28
C LEU A 8 -1.93 -8.12 4.02
N ALA A 9 -0.70 -7.61 4.08
CA ALA A 9 -0.02 -7.00 2.94
C ALA A 9 0.28 -8.00 1.82
N ALA A 10 0.63 -9.25 2.15
CA ALA A 10 0.81 -10.30 1.15
C ALA A 10 -0.52 -10.64 0.45
N VAL A 11 -1.62 -10.74 1.22
CA VAL A 11 -2.97 -10.92 0.66
C VAL A 11 -3.36 -9.74 -0.22
N LEU A 12 -3.07 -8.50 0.20
CA LEU A 12 -3.33 -7.29 -0.60
C LEU A 12 -2.54 -7.29 -1.91
N VAL A 13 -1.25 -7.63 -1.90
CA VAL A 13 -0.44 -7.76 -3.12
C VAL A 13 -1.06 -8.78 -4.07
N LEU A 14 -1.43 -9.96 -3.57
CA LEU A 14 -2.06 -11.00 -4.38
C LEU A 14 -3.43 -10.54 -4.92
N ALA A 15 -4.26 -9.92 -4.08
CA ALA A 15 -5.57 -9.43 -4.46
C ALA A 15 -5.48 -8.33 -5.54
N ILE A 16 -4.51 -7.41 -5.44
CA ILE A 16 -4.28 -6.38 -6.46
C ILE A 16 -3.75 -7.01 -7.75
N ALA A 17 -2.92 -8.06 -7.68
CA ALA A 17 -2.49 -8.78 -8.88
C ALA A 17 -3.69 -9.45 -9.59
N VAL A 18 -4.55 -10.11 -8.82
CA VAL A 18 -5.80 -10.69 -9.34
C VAL A 18 -6.73 -9.60 -9.89
N GLN A 19 -6.76 -8.40 -9.31
CA GLN A 19 -7.53 -7.28 -9.86
C GLN A 19 -7.11 -6.92 -11.28
N PHE A 20 -5.81 -6.91 -11.59
CA PHE A 20 -5.34 -6.68 -12.96
C PHE A 20 -5.76 -7.79 -13.91
N PHE A 21 -5.67 -9.05 -13.47
CA PHE A 21 -6.15 -10.19 -14.26
C PHE A 21 -7.64 -10.09 -14.56
N LEU A 22 -8.48 -9.76 -13.56
CA LEU A 22 -9.92 -9.61 -13.75
C LEU A 22 -10.29 -8.39 -14.60
N ALA A 23 -9.56 -7.28 -14.46
CA ALA A 23 -9.73 -6.10 -15.30
C ALA A 23 -9.40 -6.42 -16.77
N GLY A 24 -8.27 -7.11 -17.01
CA GLY A 24 -7.91 -7.57 -18.35
C GLY A 24 -8.95 -8.53 -18.90
N SER A 25 -9.39 -9.52 -18.11
CA SER A 25 -10.41 -10.48 -18.53
C SER A 25 -11.71 -9.80 -18.97
N GLY A 26 -12.19 -8.81 -18.21
CA GLY A 26 -13.37 -8.03 -18.59
C GLY A 26 -13.15 -7.16 -19.82
N ALA A 27 -11.95 -6.58 -19.98
CA ALA A 27 -11.59 -5.75 -21.14
C ALA A 27 -11.46 -6.54 -22.45
N PHE A 28 -11.08 -7.82 -22.35
CA PHE A 28 -10.95 -8.74 -23.49
C PHE A 28 -12.14 -9.69 -23.64
N ASP A 29 -13.23 -9.48 -22.89
CA ASP A 29 -14.47 -10.24 -23.09
C ASP A 29 -15.06 -9.96 -24.47
N THR A 30 -15.75 -10.95 -25.04
CA THR A 30 -16.51 -10.80 -26.30
C THR A 30 -17.62 -9.75 -26.23
N ALA A 31 -18.11 -9.46 -25.03
CA ALA A 31 -19.06 -8.40 -24.72
C ALA A 31 -18.55 -7.60 -23.51
N PRO A 32 -17.61 -6.65 -23.69
CA PRO A 32 -16.94 -5.92 -22.61
C PRO A 32 -17.85 -4.82 -22.02
N ASN A 33 -19.00 -5.23 -21.51
CA ASN A 33 -19.98 -4.39 -20.84
C ASN A 33 -19.73 -4.35 -19.32
N ASP A 34 -20.53 -3.57 -18.59
CA ASP A 34 -20.37 -3.42 -17.15
C ASP A 34 -20.40 -4.76 -16.38
N ASP A 35 -21.13 -5.77 -16.85
CA ASP A 35 -21.20 -7.08 -16.18
C ASP A 35 -19.90 -7.89 -16.30
N ALA A 36 -19.17 -7.76 -17.42
CA ALA A 36 -17.87 -8.40 -17.60
C ALA A 36 -16.85 -7.97 -16.52
N PHE A 37 -16.99 -6.76 -15.98
CA PHE A 37 -16.13 -6.22 -14.91
C PHE A 37 -16.66 -6.46 -13.49
N ARG A 38 -17.79 -7.16 -13.33
CA ARG A 38 -18.42 -7.37 -12.01
C ARG A 38 -17.51 -8.07 -11.00
N PRO A 39 -16.74 -9.12 -11.36
CA PRO A 39 -15.78 -9.74 -10.46
C PRO A 39 -14.65 -8.79 -10.02
N HIS A 40 -14.14 -7.98 -10.97
CA HIS A 40 -13.13 -6.95 -10.68
C HIS A 40 -13.65 -5.89 -9.71
N ARG A 41 -14.90 -5.43 -9.86
CA ARG A 41 -15.49 -4.48 -8.90
C ARG A 41 -15.66 -5.09 -7.52
N ALA A 42 -16.18 -6.33 -7.45
CA ALA A 42 -16.39 -7.02 -6.18
C ALA A 42 -15.08 -7.20 -5.40
N LEU A 43 -14.02 -7.69 -6.06
CA LEU A 43 -12.70 -7.80 -5.46
C LEU A 43 -12.10 -6.43 -5.12
N GLY A 44 -12.36 -5.39 -5.92
CA GLY A 44 -11.96 -4.02 -5.64
C GLY A 44 -12.47 -3.49 -4.30
N TYR A 45 -13.74 -3.72 -3.98
CA TYR A 45 -14.30 -3.36 -2.67
C TYR A 45 -13.62 -4.14 -1.53
N MET A 46 -13.32 -5.41 -1.74
CA MET A 46 -12.59 -6.22 -0.75
C MET A 46 -11.15 -5.72 -0.54
N VAL A 47 -10.46 -5.25 -1.58
CA VAL A 47 -9.13 -4.64 -1.46
C VAL A 47 -9.19 -3.38 -0.60
N VAL A 48 -10.19 -2.52 -0.79
CA VAL A 48 -10.37 -1.31 0.05
C VAL A 48 -10.61 -1.69 1.51
N LEU A 49 -11.49 -2.67 1.75
CA LEU A 49 -11.77 -3.15 3.10
C LEU A 49 -10.51 -3.72 3.77
N LEU A 50 -9.74 -4.56 3.07
CA LEU A 50 -8.49 -5.12 3.57
C LEU A 50 -7.42 -4.04 3.82
N ALA A 51 -7.33 -3.03 2.97
CA ALA A 51 -6.41 -1.91 3.16
C ALA A 51 -6.79 -1.09 4.41
N LEU A 52 -8.08 -0.82 4.62
CA LEU A 52 -8.58 -0.16 5.82
C LEU A 52 -8.28 -0.98 7.08
N LEU A 53 -8.56 -2.29 7.06
CA LEU A 53 -8.24 -3.19 8.17
C LEU A 53 -6.73 -3.22 8.47
N THR A 54 -5.89 -3.20 7.44
CA THR A 54 -4.43 -3.11 7.59
C THR A 54 -4.01 -1.81 8.25
N THR A 55 -4.63 -0.69 7.86
CA THR A 55 -4.40 0.65 8.43
C THR A 55 -4.77 0.68 9.91
N LEU A 56 -5.97 0.22 10.26
CA LEU A 56 -6.46 0.16 11.63
C LEU A 56 -5.57 -0.76 12.48
N THR A 57 -5.22 -1.94 11.97
CA THR A 57 -4.32 -2.88 12.66
C THR A 57 -2.95 -2.26 12.91
N ALA A 58 -2.41 -1.51 11.96
CA ALA A 58 -1.12 -0.84 12.12
C ALA A 58 -1.19 0.28 13.17
N ALA A 59 -2.24 1.10 13.14
CA ALA A 59 -2.47 2.20 14.07
C ALA A 59 -2.70 1.71 15.51
N LEU A 60 -3.64 0.76 15.69
CA LEU A 60 -3.94 0.16 16.99
C LEU A 60 -2.75 -0.63 17.54
N GLY A 61 -1.97 -1.26 16.65
CA GLY A 61 -0.72 -1.93 16.98
C GLY A 61 0.45 -1.00 17.30
N ARG A 62 0.25 0.33 17.25
CA ARG A 62 1.27 1.38 17.48
C ARG A 62 2.55 1.13 16.69
N LEU A 63 2.40 0.68 15.44
CA LEU A 63 3.52 0.45 14.53
C LEU A 63 4.14 1.79 14.10
N PRO A 64 5.37 1.80 13.54
CA PRO A 64 6.01 3.03 13.12
C PRO A 64 5.11 3.85 12.19
N GLY A 65 5.07 5.17 12.39
CA GLY A 65 4.17 6.07 11.66
C GLY A 65 4.27 5.95 10.14
N ARG A 66 5.46 5.64 9.61
CA ARG A 66 5.65 5.34 8.17
C ARG A 66 4.79 4.16 7.69
N LEU A 67 4.71 3.09 8.46
CA LEU A 67 3.92 1.91 8.09
C LEU A 67 2.42 2.23 8.15
N VAL A 68 1.98 2.94 9.20
CA VAL A 68 0.59 3.41 9.33
C VAL A 68 0.24 4.32 8.16
N GLY A 69 1.12 5.27 7.82
CA GLY A 69 0.95 6.20 6.71
C GLY A 69 0.88 5.49 5.35
N LEU A 70 1.71 4.48 5.10
CA LEU A 70 1.64 3.69 3.88
C LEU A 70 0.34 2.87 3.77
N ALA A 71 -0.12 2.27 4.87
CA ALA A 71 -1.40 1.56 4.88
C ALA A 71 -2.58 2.52 4.66
N GLY A 72 -2.55 3.69 5.31
CA GLY A 72 -3.53 4.75 5.10
C GLY A 72 -3.53 5.27 3.67
N LEU A 73 -2.35 5.47 3.07
CA LEU A 73 -2.20 5.83 1.67
C LEU A 73 -2.82 4.78 0.75
N LEU A 74 -2.55 3.49 0.98
CA LEU A 74 -3.15 2.41 0.18
C LEU A 74 -4.69 2.43 0.27
N THR A 75 -5.24 2.71 1.44
CA THR A 75 -6.69 2.86 1.65
C THR A 75 -7.24 4.05 0.85
N ALA A 76 -6.59 5.21 0.94
CA ALA A 76 -6.98 6.42 0.21
C ALA A 76 -6.92 6.21 -1.31
N LEU A 77 -5.85 5.59 -1.82
CA LEU A 77 -5.70 5.25 -3.24
C LEU A 77 -6.80 4.28 -3.70
N GLY A 78 -7.17 3.32 -2.86
CA GLY A 78 -8.27 2.38 -3.12
C GLY A 78 -9.63 3.07 -3.20
N ILE A 79 -9.92 4.02 -2.30
CA ILE A 79 -11.14 4.86 -2.36
C ILE A 79 -11.12 5.77 -3.60
N GLY A 80 -9.95 6.23 -4.03
CA GLY A 80 -9.80 7.04 -5.24
C GLY A 80 -10.15 6.30 -6.54
N GLN A 81 -10.07 4.97 -6.57
CA GLN A 81 -10.37 4.18 -7.78
C GLN A 81 -11.78 4.40 -8.34
N PRO A 82 -12.88 4.29 -7.57
CA PRO A 82 -14.22 4.62 -8.05
C PRO A 82 -14.40 6.10 -8.36
N VAL A 83 -13.70 7.01 -7.66
CA VAL A 83 -13.76 8.45 -7.94
C VAL A 83 -13.22 8.74 -9.35
N ILE A 84 -12.07 8.17 -9.72
CA ILE A 84 -11.49 8.29 -11.06
C ILE A 84 -12.49 7.79 -12.11
N ALA A 85 -13.13 6.64 -11.87
CA ALA A 85 -14.10 6.07 -12.79
C ALA A 85 -15.34 6.97 -12.99
N THR A 86 -15.87 7.55 -11.90
CA THR A 86 -17.01 8.48 -11.96
C THR A 86 -16.65 9.76 -12.71
N VAL A 87 -15.48 10.34 -12.41
CA VAL A 87 -15.00 11.54 -13.11
C VAL A 87 -14.81 11.27 -14.59
N ALA A 88 -14.24 10.12 -14.97
CA ALA A 88 -14.09 9.73 -16.38
C ALA A 88 -15.44 9.63 -17.11
N LYS A 89 -16.48 9.08 -16.45
CA LYS A 89 -17.84 8.98 -17.01
C LYS A 89 -18.47 10.37 -17.24
N ALA A 90 -18.18 11.35 -16.40
CA ALA A 90 -18.70 12.72 -16.55
C ALA A 90 -18.20 13.45 -17.81
N PHE A 91 -17.14 12.95 -18.47
CA PHE A 91 -16.70 13.47 -19.77
C PHE A 91 -17.51 12.93 -20.96
N GLY A 92 -18.52 12.07 -20.74
CA GLY A 92 -19.28 11.35 -21.76
C GLY A 92 -20.78 11.64 -21.79
N ASP A 93 -21.20 12.88 -21.48
CA ASP A 93 -22.61 13.29 -21.32
C ASP A 93 -23.56 12.98 -22.52
N THR A 94 -23.05 12.58 -23.68
CA THR A 94 -23.85 12.20 -24.86
C THR A 94 -24.01 10.70 -25.09
N GLY A 95 -23.60 9.85 -24.13
CA GLY A 95 -23.74 8.39 -24.21
C GLY A 95 -22.56 7.68 -24.88
N ASP A 96 -21.64 8.43 -25.49
CA ASP A 96 -20.38 7.92 -26.05
C ASP A 96 -19.19 8.25 -25.15
N THR A 97 -18.24 7.31 -25.03
CA THR A 97 -16.99 7.58 -24.30
C THR A 97 -16.07 8.48 -25.13
N THR A 98 -15.87 9.72 -24.67
CA THR A 98 -14.94 10.67 -25.29
C THR A 98 -13.48 10.26 -25.10
N THR A 99 -12.58 10.73 -25.98
CA THR A 99 -11.13 10.53 -25.82
C THR A 99 -10.63 11.03 -24.46
N ALA A 100 -11.13 12.18 -24.01
CA ALA A 100 -10.81 12.72 -22.69
C ALA A 100 -11.24 11.75 -21.57
N GLY A 101 -12.48 11.24 -21.62
CA GLY A 101 -12.97 10.24 -20.67
C GLY A 101 -12.10 8.98 -20.64
N ARG A 102 -11.64 8.47 -21.79
CA ARG A 102 -10.72 7.32 -21.88
C ARG A 102 -9.37 7.59 -21.23
N LEU A 103 -8.79 8.76 -21.48
CA LEU A 103 -7.50 9.15 -20.89
C LEU A 103 -7.61 9.31 -19.37
N VAL A 104 -8.67 9.95 -18.88
CA VAL A 104 -8.95 10.08 -17.44
C VAL A 104 -9.19 8.71 -16.81
N PHE A 105 -9.94 7.83 -17.47
CA PHE A 105 -10.13 6.45 -17.00
C PHE A 105 -8.80 5.69 -16.96
N GLY A 106 -7.86 5.95 -17.88
CA GLY A 106 -6.51 5.38 -17.84
C GLY A 106 -5.76 5.64 -16.53
N LEU A 107 -6.05 6.75 -15.83
CA LEU A 107 -5.50 7.02 -14.49
C LEU A 107 -5.91 5.95 -13.47
N HIS A 108 -7.03 5.26 -13.67
CA HIS A 108 -7.46 4.15 -12.82
C HIS A 108 -6.40 3.04 -12.82
N ALA A 109 -5.93 2.64 -14.01
CA ALA A 109 -4.91 1.61 -14.15
C ALA A 109 -3.56 2.06 -13.56
N VAL A 110 -3.16 3.32 -13.80
CA VAL A 110 -1.93 3.88 -13.23
C VAL A 110 -1.99 3.91 -11.70
N ASN A 111 -3.11 4.34 -11.11
CA ASN A 111 -3.30 4.32 -9.67
C ASN A 111 -3.29 2.89 -9.11
N GLY A 112 -3.87 1.92 -9.81
CA GLY A 112 -3.75 0.49 -9.46
C GLY A 112 -2.29 0.02 -9.40
N LEU A 113 -1.43 0.48 -10.31
CA LEU A 113 0.00 0.14 -10.29
C LEU A 113 0.72 0.78 -9.09
N ILE A 114 0.37 2.02 -8.76
CA ILE A 114 0.86 2.69 -7.55
C ILE A 114 0.42 1.91 -6.31
N MET A 115 -0.85 1.47 -6.23
CA MET A 115 -1.34 0.63 -5.13
C MET A 115 -0.54 -0.67 -4.99
N MET A 116 -0.20 -1.33 -6.09
CA MET A 116 0.66 -2.52 -6.08
C MET A 116 2.04 -2.21 -5.46
N GLY A 117 2.67 -1.11 -5.89
CA GLY A 117 3.95 -0.66 -5.34
C GLY A 117 3.88 -0.34 -3.84
N VAL A 118 2.82 0.35 -3.40
CA VAL A 118 2.59 0.67 -1.99
C VAL A 118 2.36 -0.60 -1.17
N ALA A 119 1.53 -1.54 -1.64
CA ALA A 119 1.29 -2.81 -0.96
C ALA A 119 2.57 -3.64 -0.81
N GLY A 120 3.40 -3.70 -1.87
CA GLY A 120 4.72 -4.34 -1.81
C GLY A 120 5.67 -3.63 -0.83
N GLY A 121 5.63 -2.30 -0.76
CA GLY A 121 6.38 -1.50 0.20
C GLY A 121 5.97 -1.78 1.66
N ILE A 122 4.67 -1.92 1.93
CA ILE A 122 4.15 -2.31 3.25
C ILE A 122 4.65 -3.71 3.61
N LEU A 123 4.55 -4.67 2.67
CA LEU A 123 4.99 -6.05 2.89
C LEU A 123 6.49 -6.11 3.23
N ARG A 124 7.33 -5.36 2.51
CA ARG A 124 8.77 -5.30 2.77
C ARG A 124 9.07 -4.73 4.16
N GLN A 125 8.50 -3.57 4.49
CA GLN A 125 8.72 -2.92 5.80
C GLN A 125 8.16 -3.72 6.99
N ALA A 126 7.06 -4.47 6.78
CA ALA A 126 6.50 -5.31 7.81
C ALA A 126 7.40 -6.52 8.15
N ARG A 127 8.25 -6.94 7.20
CA ARG A 127 9.21 -8.05 7.36
C ARG A 127 10.58 -7.61 7.87
N GLU A 128 10.92 -6.33 7.79
CA GLU A 128 12.19 -5.81 8.30
C GLU A 128 12.30 -5.95 9.83
N PRO A 129 13.40 -6.52 10.36
CA PRO A 129 13.65 -6.61 11.80
C PRO A 129 13.80 -5.22 12.45
N SER A 130 13.48 -5.13 13.74
CA SER A 130 13.54 -3.86 14.50
C SER A 130 14.97 -3.54 14.94
N THR A 131 15.93 -3.43 14.01
CA THR A 131 17.36 -3.30 14.35
C THR A 131 17.83 -1.85 14.51
N SER A 132 16.94 -0.86 14.62
CA SER A 132 17.35 0.54 14.78
C SER A 132 17.71 0.97 16.22
N SER A 133 17.51 0.13 17.24
CA SER A 133 17.93 0.48 18.61
C SER A 133 19.36 0.04 18.98
N ALA A 134 20.00 -0.81 18.17
CA ALA A 134 21.34 -1.32 18.48
C ALA A 134 22.49 -0.38 18.07
N SER A 135 22.26 0.55 17.14
CA SER A 135 23.30 1.48 16.66
C SER A 135 23.56 2.62 17.64
N THR A 136 22.53 3.11 18.34
CA THR A 136 22.68 4.17 19.36
C THR A 136 23.30 3.64 20.65
N ALA A 137 23.01 2.38 21.01
CA ALA A 137 23.57 1.75 22.21
C ALA A 137 25.06 1.36 22.08
N ARG A 138 25.55 1.03 20.87
CA ARG A 138 26.99 0.79 20.65
C ARG A 138 27.80 2.08 20.63
N ALA A 139 27.28 3.14 20.01
CA ALA A 139 27.95 4.45 20.01
C ALA A 139 28.11 4.99 21.44
N ALA A 140 27.06 4.92 22.27
CA ALA A 140 27.13 5.34 23.67
C ALA A 140 28.03 4.46 24.56
N GLY A 141 28.22 3.19 24.20
CA GLY A 141 29.08 2.26 24.93
C GLY A 141 30.58 2.42 24.63
N ASP A 142 30.92 2.84 23.41
CA ASP A 142 32.30 3.11 23.01
C ASP A 142 32.81 4.44 23.57
N ASP A 143 31.95 5.47 23.65
CA ASP A 143 32.29 6.75 24.28
C ASP A 143 32.53 6.62 25.79
N ALA A 144 31.78 5.75 26.48
CA ALA A 144 31.94 5.50 27.92
C ALA A 144 33.22 4.72 28.26
N ARG A 145 33.73 3.89 27.35
CA ARG A 145 35.00 3.16 27.53
C ARG A 145 36.22 4.02 27.25
N ALA A 146 36.11 5.04 26.40
CA ALA A 146 37.20 5.97 26.11
C ALA A 146 37.49 6.97 27.26
N GLY A 147 36.52 7.23 28.14
CA GLY A 147 36.69 8.16 29.28
C GLY A 147 37.28 7.54 30.56
N GLY A 148 37.46 6.22 30.61
CA GLY A 148 37.84 5.47 31.82
C GLY A 148 39.25 4.90 31.78
N SER A 149 40.28 5.73 31.57
CA SER A 149 41.67 5.30 31.79
C SER A 149 42.58 6.49 32.13
N ALA A 150 42.74 6.74 33.43
CA ALA A 150 43.99 7.23 34.00
C ALA A 150 44.10 6.73 35.45
N PRO A 151 44.95 5.72 35.73
CA PRO A 151 45.26 5.31 37.09
C PRO A 151 46.27 6.28 37.72
N GLY A 152 46.04 6.63 38.98
CA GLY A 152 47.00 7.34 39.79
C GLY A 152 48.18 6.46 40.21
N SER A 153 49.33 7.12 40.41
CA SER A 153 50.51 6.74 41.21
C SER A 153 51.63 7.69 40.76
N ALA A 154 52.56 8.21 41.56
CA ALA A 154 52.86 8.14 42.97
C ALA A 154 53.92 9.22 43.28
N GLN A 155 54.08 9.52 44.58
CA GLN A 155 55.21 10.17 45.27
C GLN A 155 55.39 11.69 45.12
#